data_AF-A0A6C0LVI2-F1
#
_entry.id   AF-A0A6C0LVI2-F1
#
_cell.length_a   1.000
_cell.length_b   1.000
_cell.length_c   1.000
_cell.angle_alpha   90.00
_cell.angle_beta   90.00
_cell.angle_gamma   90.00
#
_symmetry.space_group_name_H-M   'P 1'
#
loop_
_entity.id
_entity.type
_entity.pdbx_description
1 polymer ?
#
loop_
_entity_poly.entity_id
_entity_poly.type
_entity_poly.pdbx_seq_one_letter_code
_entity_poly.pdbx_strand_id
1 'polypeptide(L)'
;MILETTQLLCSAWHIIDPDHEIYTPCYKLTHRNHPSSIWTRESTANYNWLCQLGLELCKEYTYRYGKTHKCEQYITSLSKNIPILPSKEWTTPKPAMPDQYKCSDIVDSYRNYYCFEKHRLHSWKGKIASRPIPEWILELENYF
;
A
#
# COMPACT_ATOMS: atom_id res chain seq x y z
N MET A 1 1.76 -2.72 3.15
CA MET A 1 1.29 -3.20 4.47
C MET A 1 -0.21 -2.92 4.57
N ILE A 2 -1.01 -3.86 5.08
CA ILE A 2 -2.49 -3.78 4.95
C ILE A 2 -3.09 -2.65 5.79
N LEU A 3 -2.62 -2.46 7.03
CA LEU A 3 -3.12 -1.43 7.92
C LEU A 3 -2.87 -0.03 7.36
N GLU A 4 -1.64 0.23 6.92
CA GLU A 4 -1.21 1.51 6.37
C GLU A 4 -1.96 1.81 5.06
N THR A 5 -2.17 0.81 4.19
CA THR A 5 -3.03 0.96 3.01
C THR A 5 -4.43 1.44 3.41
N THR A 6 -5.03 0.85 4.44
CA THR A 6 -6.35 1.25 4.93
C THR A 6 -6.34 2.66 5.51
N GLN A 7 -5.32 3.00 6.29
CA GLN A 7 -5.14 4.33 6.87
C GLN A 7 -4.97 5.42 5.80
N LEU A 8 -4.25 5.14 4.71
CA LEU A 8 -4.10 6.06 3.58
C LEU A 8 -5.45 6.31 2.88
N LEU A 9 -6.24 5.26 2.65
CA LEU A 9 -7.60 5.37 2.09
C LEU A 9 -8.54 6.17 3.02
N CYS A 10 -8.53 5.88 4.33
CA CYS A 10 -9.27 6.67 5.31
C CYS A 10 -8.83 8.14 5.32
N SER A 11 -7.53 8.40 5.16
CA SER A 11 -6.99 9.76 5.15
C SER A 11 -7.44 10.56 3.92
N ALA A 12 -7.71 9.90 2.79
CA ALA A 12 -8.35 10.55 1.65
C ALA A 12 -9.76 11.05 2.03
N TRP A 13 -10.57 10.20 2.66
CA TRP A 13 -11.89 10.59 3.15
C TRP A 13 -11.85 11.74 4.17
N HIS A 14 -10.99 11.67 5.19
CA HIS A 14 -10.82 12.76 6.16
C HIS A 14 -10.43 14.11 5.54
N ILE A 15 -9.84 14.11 4.33
CA ILE A 15 -9.42 15.33 3.64
C ILE A 15 -10.52 15.86 2.71
N ILE A 16 -11.27 14.96 2.06
CA ILE A 16 -12.31 15.33 1.10
C ILE A 16 -13.66 15.61 1.79
N ASP A 17 -13.95 14.89 2.87
CA ASP A 17 -15.16 14.97 3.68
C ASP A 17 -14.75 15.15 5.17
N PRO A 18 -14.27 16.34 5.57
CA PRO A 18 -13.72 16.56 6.91
C PRO A 18 -14.74 16.43 8.03
N ASP A 19 -16.02 16.69 7.73
CA ASP A 19 -17.13 16.62 8.68
C ASP A 19 -17.86 15.25 8.65
N HIS A 20 -17.40 14.33 7.79
CA HIS A 20 -17.94 12.97 7.62
C HIS A 20 -19.44 12.91 7.29
N GLU A 21 -19.93 13.84 6.47
CA GLU A 21 -21.34 13.90 6.06
C GLU A 21 -21.71 12.75 5.10
N ILE A 22 -20.74 12.27 4.32
CA ILE A 22 -20.92 11.25 3.29
C ILE A 22 -20.45 9.89 3.80
N TYR A 23 -19.26 9.83 4.41
CA TYR A 23 -18.67 8.58 4.87
C TYR A 23 -17.77 8.78 6.09
N THR A 24 -17.97 7.96 7.13
CA THR A 24 -17.13 7.97 8.33
C THR A 24 -16.01 6.93 8.24
N PRO A 25 -14.72 7.33 8.15
CA PRO A 25 -13.62 6.38 8.01
C PRO A 25 -13.36 5.58 9.31
N CYS A 26 -13.02 4.30 9.19
CA CYS A 26 -12.78 3.43 10.35
C CYS A 26 -11.51 3.75 11.15
N TYR A 27 -10.56 4.49 10.56
CA TYR A 27 -9.34 4.95 11.22
C TYR A 27 -9.29 6.47 11.24
N LYS A 28 -8.67 7.03 12.30
CA LYS A 28 -8.37 8.48 12.40
C LYS A 28 -7.44 8.94 11.27
N LEU A 29 -7.46 10.23 10.97
CA LEU A 29 -6.54 10.84 10.01
C LEU A 29 -5.08 10.57 10.41
N THR A 30 -4.30 10.06 9.47
CA THR A 30 -2.85 9.85 9.62
C THR A 30 -2.15 10.32 8.34
N HIS A 31 -0.82 10.45 8.38
CA HIS A 31 0.00 10.63 7.17
C HIS A 31 -0.45 11.76 6.21
N ARG A 32 -1.15 12.80 6.70
CA ARG A 32 -1.80 13.85 5.88
C ARG A 32 -0.90 14.40 4.76
N ASN A 33 0.36 14.67 5.10
CA ASN A 33 1.35 15.27 4.21
C ASN A 33 2.35 14.24 3.65
N HIS A 34 2.19 12.95 3.96
CA HIS A 34 3.06 11.90 3.42
C HIS A 34 2.85 11.78 1.90
N PRO A 35 3.92 11.58 1.10
CA PRO A 35 3.82 11.47 -0.36
C PRO A 35 2.77 10.46 -0.83
N SER A 36 2.69 9.30 -0.17
CA SER A 36 1.67 8.29 -0.50
C SER A 36 0.25 8.73 -0.20
N SER A 37 0.01 9.48 0.89
CA SER A 37 -1.33 9.99 1.21
C SER A 37 -1.76 11.05 0.21
N ILE A 38 -0.83 11.92 -0.21
CA ILE A 38 -1.07 12.91 -1.27
C ILE A 38 -1.41 12.20 -2.58
N TRP A 39 -0.61 11.19 -2.94
CA TRP A 39 -0.83 10.38 -4.14
C TRP A 39 -2.19 9.66 -4.14
N THR A 40 -2.60 9.06 -3.02
CA THR A 40 -3.89 8.37 -2.89
C THR A 40 -5.07 9.26 -3.26
N ARG A 41 -5.04 10.54 -2.88
CA ARG A 41 -6.12 11.51 -3.14
C ARG A 41 -5.89 12.38 -4.38
N GLU A 42 -4.86 12.09 -5.17
CA GLU A 42 -4.55 12.87 -6.37
C GLU A 42 -5.51 12.56 -7.52
N SER A 43 -6.05 11.34 -7.57
CA SER A 43 -7.06 10.94 -8.54
C SER A 43 -7.90 9.75 -8.07
N THR A 44 -9.10 9.59 -8.65
CA THR A 44 -9.94 8.40 -8.47
C THR A 44 -9.20 7.12 -8.90
N ALA A 45 -8.38 7.19 -9.96
CA ALA A 45 -7.60 6.05 -10.43
C ALA A 45 -6.55 5.59 -9.39
N ASN A 46 -5.85 6.52 -8.74
CA ASN A 46 -4.89 6.20 -7.68
C ASN A 46 -5.58 5.57 -6.46
N TYR A 47 -6.72 6.13 -6.03
CA TYR A 47 -7.49 5.59 -4.91
C TYR A 47 -7.97 4.17 -5.20
N ASN A 48 -8.54 3.93 -6.38
CA ASN A 48 -9.00 2.60 -6.80
C ASN A 48 -7.86 1.59 -6.88
N TRP A 49 -6.71 2.00 -7.42
CA TRP A 49 -5.52 1.15 -7.44
C TRP A 49 -5.09 0.76 -6.02
N LEU A 50 -5.12 1.70 -5.07
CA LEU A 50 -4.75 1.41 -3.69
C LEU A 50 -5.75 0.48 -2.99
N CYS A 51 -7.05 0.62 -3.29
CA CYS A 51 -8.07 -0.34 -2.86
C CYS A 51 -7.77 -1.76 -3.38
N GLN A 52 -7.47 -1.89 -4.69
CA GLN A 52 -7.13 -3.18 -5.30
C GLN A 52 -5.88 -3.79 -4.65
N LEU A 53 -4.80 -3.02 -4.53
CA LEU A 53 -3.59 -3.47 -3.83
C LEU A 53 -3.91 -3.94 -2.41
N GLY A 54 -4.71 -3.18 -1.67
CA GLY A 54 -5.11 -3.53 -0.31
C GLY A 54 -5.83 -4.88 -0.22
N LEU A 55 -6.75 -5.15 -1.15
CA LEU A 55 -7.47 -6.43 -1.22
C LEU A 55 -6.55 -7.59 -1.62
N GLU A 56 -5.63 -7.39 -2.57
CA GLU A 56 -4.64 -8.41 -2.93
C GLU A 56 -3.69 -8.72 -1.76
N LEU A 57 -3.29 -7.72 -0.98
CA LEU A 57 -2.52 -7.94 0.25
C LEU A 57 -3.32 -8.73 1.29
N CYS A 58 -4.63 -8.49 1.42
CA CYS A 58 -5.50 -9.29 2.28
C CYS A 58 -5.62 -10.75 1.82
N LYS A 59 -5.69 -11.00 0.51
CA LYS A 59 -5.65 -12.36 -0.06
C LYS A 59 -4.32 -13.04 0.27
N GLU A 60 -3.20 -12.36 0.12
CA GLU A 60 -1.89 -12.91 0.49
C GLU A 60 -1.78 -13.17 2.00
N TYR A 61 -2.34 -12.31 2.84
CA TYR A 61 -2.42 -12.56 4.28
C TYR A 61 -3.25 -13.81 4.60
N THR A 62 -4.41 -13.95 3.98
CA THR A 62 -5.27 -15.12 4.14
C THR A 62 -4.56 -16.39 3.68
N TYR A 63 -3.91 -16.35 2.52
CA TYR A 63 -3.09 -17.45 2.01
C TYR A 63 -2.00 -17.86 3.02
N ARG A 64 -1.27 -16.91 3.60
CA ARG A 64 -0.15 -17.19 4.50
C ARG A 64 -0.58 -17.63 5.89
N TYR A 65 -1.68 -17.11 6.42
CA TYR A 65 -2.04 -17.24 7.84
C TYR A 65 -3.35 -17.98 8.11
N GLY A 66 -4.16 -18.26 7.08
CA GLY A 66 -5.41 -19.00 7.18
C GLY A 66 -6.52 -18.21 7.88
N LYS A 67 -6.40 -16.88 7.90
CA LYS A 67 -7.32 -15.97 8.58
C LYS A 67 -7.56 -14.74 7.71
N THR A 68 -8.79 -14.25 7.72
CA THR A 68 -9.13 -12.95 7.13
C THR A 68 -8.50 -11.81 7.92
N HIS A 69 -7.82 -10.88 7.25
CA HIS A 69 -7.28 -9.70 7.92
C HIS A 69 -8.42 -8.75 8.31
N LYS A 70 -8.38 -8.16 9.52
CA LYS A 70 -9.46 -7.28 10.01
C LYS A 70 -9.78 -6.12 9.05
N CYS A 71 -8.77 -5.61 8.36
CA CYS A 71 -8.95 -4.50 7.42
C CYS A 71 -9.61 -4.90 6.09
N GLU A 72 -9.74 -6.18 5.75
CA GLU A 72 -10.33 -6.61 4.49
C GLU A 72 -11.76 -6.08 4.31
N GLN A 73 -12.58 -6.16 5.36
CA GLN A 73 -13.93 -5.59 5.36
C GLN A 73 -13.91 -4.06 5.19
N TYR A 74 -12.93 -3.37 5.79
CA TYR A 74 -12.82 -1.91 5.71
C TYR A 74 -12.39 -1.49 4.30
N ILE A 75 -11.40 -2.16 3.71
CA ILE A 75 -10.97 -1.89 2.34
C ILE A 75 -12.10 -2.22 1.35
N THR A 76 -12.87 -3.27 1.59
CA THR A 76 -14.06 -3.60 0.77
C THR A 76 -15.15 -2.52 0.87
N SER A 77 -15.35 -1.94 2.05
CA SER A 77 -16.25 -0.80 2.23
C SER A 77 -15.71 0.44 1.50
N LEU A 78 -14.43 0.74 1.66
CA LEU A 78 -13.74 1.86 1.02
C LEU A 78 -13.65 1.72 -0.51
N SER A 79 -13.62 0.50 -1.06
CA SER A 79 -13.64 0.28 -2.51
C SER A 79 -15.02 0.48 -3.12
N LYS A 80 -16.08 0.40 -2.31
CA LYS A 80 -17.47 0.69 -2.71
C LYS A 80 -17.84 2.17 -2.49
N ASN A 81 -17.10 2.85 -1.62
CA ASN A 81 -17.30 4.26 -1.28
C ASN A 81 -16.04 5.03 -1.65
N ILE A 82 -16.09 5.70 -2.79
CA ILE A 82 -14.97 6.49 -3.32
C ILE A 82 -15.28 7.97 -3.05
N PRO A 83 -14.36 8.73 -2.42
CA PRO A 83 -14.56 10.15 -2.22
C PRO A 83 -14.56 10.90 -3.56
N ILE A 84 -15.12 12.11 -3.60
CA ILE A 84 -15.13 12.94 -4.81
C ILE A 84 -13.70 13.42 -5.09
N LEU A 85 -12.99 12.69 -5.95
CA LEU A 85 -11.60 12.94 -6.33
C LEU A 85 -11.51 13.40 -7.79
N PRO A 86 -10.39 14.05 -8.18
CA PRO A 86 -10.15 14.40 -9.58
C PRO A 86 -10.20 13.16 -10.49
N SER A 87 -10.91 13.28 -11.62
CA SER A 87 -10.89 12.27 -12.68
C SER A 87 -9.64 12.45 -13.53
N LYS A 88 -8.54 11.81 -13.10
CA LYS A 88 -7.28 11.75 -13.83
C LYS A 88 -6.85 10.31 -13.97
N GLU A 89 -6.00 10.06 -14.97
CA GLU A 89 -5.32 8.78 -15.12
C GLU A 89 -4.51 8.41 -13.88
N TRP A 90 -4.17 7.13 -13.78
CA TRP A 90 -3.26 6.65 -12.76
C TRP A 90 -1.90 7.35 -12.91
N THR A 91 -1.30 7.70 -11.78
CA THR A 91 0.03 8.35 -11.73
C THR A 91 0.99 7.47 -10.95
N THR A 92 2.28 7.57 -11.27
CA THR A 92 3.30 6.79 -10.56
C THR A 92 3.36 7.17 -9.07
N PRO A 93 3.35 6.20 -8.14
CA PRO A 93 3.52 6.46 -6.72
C PRO A 93 4.79 7.24 -6.42
N LYS A 94 4.69 8.24 -5.54
CA LYS A 94 5.83 9.06 -5.15
C LYS A 94 6.80 8.24 -4.28
N PRO A 95 8.09 8.10 -4.66
CA PRO A 95 9.06 7.32 -3.90
C PRO A 95 9.23 7.88 -2.49
N ALA A 96 8.85 7.08 -1.50
CA ALA A 96 9.01 7.39 -0.07
C ALA A 96 10.18 6.56 0.50
N MET A 97 11.39 6.83 0.00
CA MET A 97 12.64 6.14 0.36
C MET A 97 13.82 7.11 0.38
N PRO A 98 14.93 6.78 1.09
CA PRO A 98 16.17 7.55 1.03
C PRO A 98 16.73 7.69 -0.40
N ASP A 99 17.39 8.82 -0.69
CA ASP A 99 17.88 9.15 -2.04
C ASP A 99 18.90 8.14 -2.56
N GLN A 100 19.70 7.53 -1.69
CA GLN A 100 20.71 6.54 -2.05
C GLN A 100 20.16 5.28 -2.73
N TYR A 101 18.86 4.99 -2.61
CA TYR A 101 18.21 3.85 -3.26
C TYR A 101 17.48 4.22 -4.55
N LYS A 102 17.33 5.51 -4.86
CA LYS A 102 16.61 5.97 -6.04
C LYS A 102 17.48 5.81 -7.29
N CYS A 103 16.92 5.21 -8.33
CA CYS A 103 17.50 5.09 -9.66
C CYS A 103 16.47 5.47 -10.74
N SER A 104 16.80 5.30 -12.01
CA SER A 104 15.92 5.67 -13.13
C SER A 104 14.60 4.90 -13.14
N ASP A 105 14.61 3.64 -12.72
CA ASP A 105 13.42 2.81 -12.63
C ASP A 105 12.88 2.77 -11.18
N ILE A 106 11.57 2.99 -11.04
CA ILE A 106 10.92 3.08 -9.72
C ILE A 106 10.84 1.71 -9.04
N VAL A 107 10.67 0.63 -9.83
CA VAL A 107 10.58 -0.73 -9.30
C VAL A 107 11.95 -1.14 -8.78
N ASP A 108 13.00 -0.90 -9.54
CA ASP A 108 14.38 -1.19 -9.12
C ASP A 108 14.80 -0.34 -7.92
N SER A 109 14.35 0.92 -7.85
CA SER A 109 14.55 1.76 -6.65
C SER A 109 13.97 1.11 -5.39
N TYR A 110 12.73 0.59 -5.48
CA TYR A 110 12.10 -0.11 -4.35
C TYR A 110 12.76 -1.46 -4.07
N ARG A 111 13.19 -2.22 -5.09
CA ARG A 111 13.94 -3.47 -4.89
C ARG A 111 15.23 -3.24 -4.13
N ASN A 112 16.01 -2.23 -4.51
CA ASN A 112 17.22 -1.82 -3.81
C ASN A 112 16.91 -1.45 -2.35
N TYR A 113 15.90 -0.60 -2.13
CA TYR A 113 15.52 -0.20 -0.78
C TYR A 113 15.11 -1.41 0.08
N TYR A 114 14.36 -2.36 -0.48
CA TYR A 114 13.94 -3.55 0.26
C TYR A 114 15.09 -4.52 0.52
N CYS A 115 15.98 -4.71 -0.45
CA CYS A 115 17.14 -5.58 -0.32
C CYS A 115 18.13 -5.06 0.72
N PHE A 116 18.49 -3.78 0.67
CA PHE A 116 19.57 -3.25 1.51
C PHE A 116 19.08 -2.75 2.87
N GLU A 117 17.97 -2.00 2.93
CA GLU A 117 17.51 -1.33 4.16
C GLU A 117 16.37 -2.08 4.87
N LYS A 118 15.58 -2.88 4.13
CA LYS A 118 14.41 -3.59 4.68
C LYS A 118 14.53 -5.10 4.70
N HIS A 119 15.71 -5.67 4.50
CA HIS A 119 15.91 -7.13 4.54
C HIS A 119 15.35 -7.76 5.84
N ARG A 120 15.49 -7.07 6.98
CA ARG A 120 14.94 -7.50 8.28
C ARG A 120 13.41 -7.64 8.33
N LEU A 121 12.69 -7.05 7.39
CA LEU A 121 11.23 -7.17 7.26
C LEU A 121 10.83 -8.39 6.41
N HIS A 122 11.78 -8.99 5.69
CA HIS A 122 11.50 -10.13 4.84
C HIS A 122 11.14 -11.36 5.68
N SER A 123 9.99 -11.93 5.37
CA SER A 123 9.64 -13.27 5.77
C SER A 123 8.87 -13.91 4.64
N TRP A 124 9.33 -15.07 4.20
CA TRP A 124 8.67 -15.86 3.17
C TRP A 124 7.83 -16.99 3.76
N LYS A 125 7.95 -17.18 5.08
CA LYS A 125 7.24 -18.21 5.85
C LYS A 125 5.91 -17.66 6.37
N GLY A 126 4.82 -18.34 6.07
CA GLY A 126 3.54 -18.11 6.73
C GLY A 126 3.23 -19.21 7.76
N LYS A 127 2.09 -19.07 8.44
CA LYS A 127 1.62 -20.07 9.41
C LYS A 127 1.05 -21.32 8.73
N ILE A 128 0.37 -21.14 7.60
CA ILE A 128 -0.28 -22.24 6.86
C ILE A 128 0.32 -22.48 5.48
N ALA A 129 0.89 -21.44 4.86
CA ALA A 129 1.52 -21.52 3.55
C ALA A 129 2.70 -20.54 3.47
N SER A 130 3.67 -20.86 2.61
CA SER A 130 4.89 -20.06 2.43
C SER A 130 5.09 -19.76 0.95
N ARG A 131 5.84 -18.71 0.65
CA ARG A 131 6.28 -18.38 -0.71
C ARG A 131 7.77 -18.71 -0.86
N PRO A 132 8.24 -19.04 -2.06
CA PRO A 132 9.67 -19.02 -2.33
C PRO A 132 10.22 -17.59 -2.18
N ILE A 133 11.52 -17.48 -1.95
CA ILE A 133 12.22 -16.20 -2.00
C ILE A 133 12.09 -15.66 -3.44
N PRO A 134 11.71 -14.39 -3.64
CA PRO A 134 11.69 -13.79 -4.97
C PRO A 134 13.05 -13.85 -5.65
N GLU A 135 13.07 -14.19 -6.93
CA GLU A 135 14.30 -14.35 -7.72
C GLU A 135 15.19 -13.10 -7.67
N TRP A 136 14.61 -11.90 -7.80
CA TRP A 136 15.36 -10.64 -7.72
C TRP A 136 16.04 -10.39 -6.36
N ILE A 137 15.60 -11.04 -5.28
CA ILE A 137 16.32 -10.97 -3.98
C ILE A 137 17.53 -11.90 -4.01
N LEU A 138 17.35 -13.12 -4.53
CA LEU A 138 18.44 -14.09 -4.67
C LEU A 138 19.53 -13.55 -5.61
N GLU A 139 19.14 -12.93 -6.72
CA GLU A 139 20.05 -12.28 -7.65
C GLU A 139 20.86 -11.19 -6.97
N LEU A 140 20.20 -10.25 -6.26
CA LEU A 140 20.87 -9.15 -5.58
C LEU A 140 21.80 -9.63 -4.46
N GLU A 141 21.42 -10.66 -3.69
CA GLU A 141 22.27 -11.25 -2.66
C GLU A 141 23.56 -11.87 -3.24
N ASN A 142 23.52 -12.41 -4.46
CA ASN A 142 24.71 -13.01 -5.10
C ASN A 142 25.73 -11.98 -5.62
N TYR A 143 25.36 -10.69 -5.70
CA TYR A 143 26.27 -9.62 -6.14
C TYR A 143 27.09 -9.00 -4.99
N PHE A 144 26.90 -9.45 -3.73
CA PHE A 144 27.59 -8.96 -2.53
C PHE A 144 28.12 -10.12 -1.68
#